data_AF-A0A914QLU8-F1
#
_entry.id   AF-A0A914QLU8-F1
#
_cell.length_a   1.000
_cell.length_b   1.000
_cell.length_c   1.000
_cell.angle_alpha   90.00
_cell.angle_beta   90.00
_cell.angle_gamma   90.00
#
_symmetry.space_group_name_H-M   'P 1'
#
loop_
_entity.id
_entity.type
_entity.pdbx_description
1 polymer ?
#
loop_
_entity_poly.entity_id
_entity_poly.type
_entity_poly.pdbx_seq_one_letter_code
_entity_poly.pdbx_strand_id
1 'polypeptide(L)'
;MNNFEFIADCCYHSVDREIVGHDIVDTLAQATECCGLCAGAAGCHAYVWTNDQGGTCWLKNVTGPVSLKTGAITGIPCDGTV
;
A
#
# COMPACT_ATOMS: atom_id res chain seq x y z
N MET A 1 -3.09 30.22 -7.92
CA MET A 1 -4.12 29.55 -8.74
C MET A 1 -3.43 29.01 -9.98
N ASN A 2 -3.76 27.76 -10.33
CA ASN A 2 -3.41 27.00 -11.55
C ASN A 2 -2.17 26.08 -11.38
N ASN A 3 -2.33 24.79 -11.05
CA ASN A 3 -2.82 23.68 -11.88
C ASN A 3 -1.69 23.00 -12.68
N PHE A 4 -0.81 22.29 -11.97
CA PHE A 4 0.10 21.30 -12.55
C PHE A 4 0.17 20.08 -11.62
N GLU A 5 -0.59 19.05 -12.02
CA GLU A 5 -0.47 17.62 -11.67
C GLU A 5 -0.65 17.31 -10.17
N PHE A 6 -1.86 17.06 -9.65
CA PHE A 6 -2.67 15.87 -9.99
C PHE A 6 -1.82 14.75 -10.57
N ILE A 7 -0.79 14.32 -9.83
CA ILE A 7 -0.37 12.93 -9.91
C ILE A 7 -1.62 12.17 -9.46
N ALA A 8 -2.37 11.63 -10.43
CA ALA A 8 -3.24 10.53 -10.11
C ALA A 8 -2.33 9.49 -9.46
N ASP A 9 -2.58 9.22 -8.19
CA ASP A 9 -2.01 8.12 -7.42
C ASP A 9 -2.23 6.83 -8.23
N CYS A 10 -1.31 6.56 -9.16
CA CYS A 10 -1.30 5.29 -9.84
C CYS A 10 -0.80 4.32 -8.77
N CYS A 11 -1.68 3.45 -8.32
CA CYS A 11 -1.37 2.43 -7.34
C CYS A 11 -1.71 1.12 -8.00
N TYR A 12 -0.69 0.32 -8.29
CA TYR A 12 -0.96 -1.03 -8.75
C TYR A 12 -1.43 -1.82 -7.54
N HIS A 13 -2.66 -2.34 -7.59
CA HIS A 13 -3.19 -3.19 -6.53
C HIS A 13 -3.53 -4.58 -7.05
N SER A 14 -3.36 -5.56 -6.18
CA SER A 14 -3.69 -6.96 -6.39
C SER A 14 -4.53 -7.44 -5.21
N VAL A 15 -5.65 -8.08 -5.52
CA VAL A 15 -6.56 -8.64 -4.52
C VAL A 15 -6.13 -10.04 -4.12
N ASP A 16 -6.50 -10.43 -2.90
CA ASP A 16 -6.17 -11.71 -2.29
C ASP A 16 -4.66 -11.96 -2.22
N ARG A 17 -3.89 -10.90 -1.99
CA ARG A 17 -2.43 -10.92 -1.91
C ARG A 17 -1.98 -10.27 -0.60
N GLU A 18 -0.88 -10.77 -0.08
CA GLU A 18 -0.20 -10.23 1.09
C GLU A 18 1.31 -10.34 0.90
N ILE A 19 2.05 -9.41 1.53
CA ILE A 19 3.47 -9.51 1.82
C ILE A 19 3.57 -9.76 3.32
N VAL A 20 4.06 -10.93 3.72
CA VAL A 20 4.09 -11.33 5.14
C VAL A 20 5.26 -10.64 5.84
N GLY A 21 5.00 -9.98 6.97
CA GLY A 21 6.01 -9.23 7.72
C GLY A 21 6.51 -8.01 6.95
N HIS A 22 7.74 -7.55 7.21
CA HIS A 22 8.35 -6.37 6.57
C HIS A 22 7.62 -5.05 6.80
N ASP A 23 6.78 -5.01 7.84
CA ASP A 23 6.04 -3.84 8.26
C ASP A 23 6.97 -2.76 8.81
N ILE A 24 6.85 -1.56 8.27
CA ILE A 24 7.50 -0.36 8.83
C ILE A 24 6.53 0.50 9.64
N VAL A 25 5.25 0.49 9.25
CA VAL A 25 4.15 1.21 9.89
C VAL A 25 2.87 0.44 9.64
N ASP A 26 2.02 0.33 10.66
CA ASP A 26 0.61 -0.03 10.54
C ASP A 26 -0.28 1.14 10.96
N THR A 27 -1.37 1.36 10.23
CA THR A 27 -2.34 2.39 10.57
C THR A 27 -3.74 2.00 10.14
N LEU A 28 -4.74 2.40 10.92
CA LEU A 28 -6.14 2.27 10.54
C LEU A 28 -6.43 3.21 9.36
N ALA A 29 -6.93 2.65 8.28
CA ALA A 29 -7.22 3.39 7.05
C ALA A 29 -8.03 2.52 6.08
N GLN A 30 -8.69 3.17 5.12
CA GLN A 30 -9.37 2.50 4.03
C GLN A 30 -8.36 1.99 3.00
N ALA A 31 -8.74 0.95 2.24
CA ALA A 31 -7.87 0.37 1.21
C ALA A 31 -7.38 1.40 0.18
N THR A 32 -8.23 2.38 -0.15
CA THR A 32 -7.92 3.47 -1.09
C THR A 32 -6.89 4.46 -0.56
N GLU A 33 -6.73 4.55 0.76
CA GLU A 33 -5.84 5.51 1.42
C GLU A 33 -4.41 4.96 1.57
N CYS A 34 -4.24 3.63 1.58
CA CYS A 34 -2.93 2.99 1.83
C CYS A 34 -1.85 3.41 0.85
N CYS A 35 -2.20 3.73 -0.39
CA CYS A 35 -1.21 4.09 -1.40
C CYS A 35 -0.61 5.48 -1.13
N GLY A 36 -1.44 6.49 -0.85
CA GLY A 36 -0.95 7.81 -0.47
C GLY A 36 -0.18 7.78 0.85
N LEU A 37 -0.61 6.94 1.79
CA LEU A 37 0.13 6.69 3.04
C LEU A 37 1.51 6.09 2.76
N CYS A 38 1.62 5.13 1.83
CA CYS A 38 2.90 4.54 1.44
C CYS A 38 3.79 5.55 0.71
N ALA A 39 3.27 6.29 -0.28
CA ALA A 39 4.02 7.31 -1.00
C ALA A 39 4.56 8.42 -0.08
N GLY A 40 3.83 8.74 1.00
CA GLY A 40 4.28 9.70 2.02
C GLY A 40 5.24 9.12 3.08
N ALA A 41 5.41 7.81 3.15
CA ALA A 41 6.20 7.13 4.18
C ALA A 41 7.59 6.77 3.68
N ALA A 42 8.62 7.34 4.31
CA ALA A 42 10.01 7.04 3.99
C ALA A 42 10.32 5.55 4.14
N GLY A 43 10.84 4.93 3.08
CA GLY A 43 11.18 3.51 3.05
C GLY A 43 9.99 2.57 2.79
N CYS A 44 8.81 3.12 2.46
CA CYS A 44 7.70 2.30 1.98
C CYS A 44 7.92 1.97 0.50
N HIS A 45 7.82 0.68 0.18
CA HIS A 45 7.94 0.16 -1.17
C HIS A 45 6.68 -0.59 -1.61
N ALA A 46 5.86 -1.04 -0.67
CA ALA A 46 4.54 -1.63 -0.93
C ALA A 46 3.63 -1.43 0.28
N TYR A 47 2.35 -1.71 0.12
CA TYR A 47 1.40 -1.75 1.21
C TYR A 47 0.54 -3.01 1.11
N VAL A 48 0.00 -3.46 2.23
CA VAL A 48 -1.05 -4.48 2.30
C VAL A 48 -2.20 -3.90 3.11
N TRP A 49 -3.39 -3.84 2.54
CA TRP A 49 -4.61 -3.55 3.30
C TRP A 49 -5.29 -4.86 3.71
N THR A 50 -5.85 -4.87 4.91
CA THR A 50 -6.66 -5.98 5.43
C THR A 50 -7.86 -5.43 6.18
N ASN A 51 -8.90 -6.25 6.37
CA ASN A 51 -10.04 -5.90 7.21
C ASN A 51 -9.77 -6.05 8.72
N ASP A 52 -8.50 -6.21 9.12
CA ASP A 52 -8.11 -6.26 10.52
C ASP A 52 -8.50 -4.95 11.20
N GLN A 53 -9.06 -5.03 12.40
CA GLN A 53 -9.53 -3.87 13.18
C GLN A 53 -10.53 -2.93 12.45
N GLY A 54 -11.21 -3.43 11.41
CA GLY A 54 -12.12 -2.63 10.59
C GLY A 54 -11.45 -1.92 9.40
N GLY A 55 -10.16 -2.18 9.17
CA GLY A 55 -9.40 -1.64 8.04
C GLY A 55 -8.02 -1.18 8.49
N THR A 56 -6.98 -1.96 8.19
CA THR A 56 -5.58 -1.63 8.51
C THR A 56 -4.72 -1.64 7.24
N CYS A 57 -3.97 -0.57 7.03
CA CYS A 57 -2.88 -0.48 6.06
C CYS A 57 -1.57 -0.87 6.74
N TRP A 58 -0.93 -1.91 6.22
CA TRP A 58 0.36 -2.42 6.60
C TRP A 58 1.39 -1.95 5.57
N LEU A 59 2.18 -0.92 5.90
CA LEU A 59 3.20 -0.36 5.02
C LEU A 59 4.45 -1.24 5.07
N LYS A 60 4.97 -1.62 3.90
CA LYS A 60 6.04 -2.60 3.72
C LYS A 60 7.27 -1.96 3.13
N ASN A 61 8.46 -2.37 3.60
CA ASN A 61 9.73 -1.96 3.01
C ASN A 61 10.26 -2.88 1.90
N VAL A 62 9.46 -3.85 1.46
CA VAL A 62 9.76 -4.72 0.32
C VAL A 62 8.51 -4.91 -0.53
N THR A 63 8.68 -5.27 -1.79
CA THR A 63 7.58 -5.55 -2.74
C THR A 63 7.21 -7.04 -2.82
N GLY A 64 7.91 -7.90 -2.08
CA GLY A 64 7.68 -9.35 -2.03
C GLY A 64 8.61 -10.06 -1.04
N PRO A 65 8.47 -11.40 -0.87
CA PRO A 65 7.60 -12.31 -1.61
C PRO A 65 6.11 -12.13 -1.30
N VAL A 66 5.26 -12.44 -2.28
CA VAL A 66 3.81 -12.30 -2.18
C VAL A 66 3.15 -13.66 -1.96
N SER A 67 2.25 -13.75 -0.99
CA SER A 67 1.43 -14.93 -0.69
C SER A 67 -0.06 -14.69 -0.94
N LEU A 68 -0.84 -15.75 -1.04
CA LEU A 68 -2.30 -15.68 -1.07
C LEU A 68 -2.84 -15.38 0.33
N LYS A 69 -3.69 -14.36 0.44
CA LYS A 69 -4.50 -14.09 1.64
C LYS A 69 -5.83 -13.50 1.21
N THR A 70 -6.89 -14.30 1.30
CA THR A 70 -8.23 -13.87 0.90
C THR A 70 -8.66 -12.61 1.64
N GLY A 71 -9.15 -11.61 0.91
CA GLY A 71 -9.61 -10.33 1.44
C GLY A 71 -8.52 -9.30 1.71
N ALA A 72 -7.24 -9.63 1.51
CA ALA A 72 -6.14 -8.67 1.55
C ALA A 72 -5.97 -7.97 0.19
N ILE A 73 -5.54 -6.71 0.21
CA ILE A 73 -5.24 -5.93 -0.99
C ILE A 73 -3.79 -5.46 -0.88
N THR A 74 -2.89 -6.05 -1.68
CA THR A 74 -1.50 -5.58 -1.77
C THR A 74 -1.37 -4.56 -2.88
N GLY A 75 -0.64 -3.47 -2.66
CA GLY A 75 -0.27 -2.56 -3.74
C GLY A 75 1.09 -1.92 -3.63
N ILE A 76 1.52 -1.27 -4.70
CA ILE A 76 2.81 -0.60 -4.85
C ILE A 76 2.53 0.84 -5.33
N PRO A 77 3.13 1.87 -4.69
CA PRO A 77 3.02 3.25 -5.17
C PRO A 77 3.83 3.46 -6.45
N CYS A 78 3.34 4.27 -7.38
CA CYS A 78 3.98 4.44 -8.70
C CYS A 78 5.31 5.21 -8.71
N ASP A 79 5.74 5.77 -7.57
CA ASP A 79 7.10 6.31 -7.39
C ASP A 79 8.10 5.25 -6.89
N GLY A 80 7.62 4.07 -6.51
CA GLY A 80 8.44 2.91 -6.19
C GLY A 80 8.96 2.25 -7.47
N THR A 81 10.03 2.82 -8.02
CA THR A 81 10.78 2.35 -9.18
C THR A 81 10.84 0.82 -9.29
N VAL A 82 10.24 0.31 -10.37
CA VAL A 82 10.60 -0.99 -10.98
C VAL A 82 12.08 -1.07 -11.34
#